data_AF-A0A2N1N4F2-F1
#
_entry.id   AF-A0A2N1N4F2-F1
#
_cell.length_a   1.000
_cell.length_b   1.000
_cell.length_c   1.000
_cell.angle_alpha   90.00
_cell.angle_beta   90.00
_cell.angle_gamma   90.00
#
_symmetry.space_group_name_H-M   'P 1'
#
loop_
_entity.id
_entity.type
_entity.pdbx_description
1 polymer ?
#
loop_
_entity_poly.entity_id
_entity_poly.type
_entity_poly.pdbx_seq_one_letter_code
_entity_poly.pdbx_strand_id
1 'polypeptide(L)'
;MESGNKLRESSRKKIEELLIEGNHKRSDRSQSRSRNNSSKTNINTSETINDEVNVLQTKRWLPANSKIEDRLTKIENKIDTLSKEIQEFKSELKTLLSDKINLSLSVKESFIADVVKNVSKLLIKVSIYPTKDECCGAVEGYLLLNHASFFSNFTEDDWISFYNENIHKQLTKQVRSVRGTLSSKSREAIFSIFESHLPPINTNAGLSEVAKWKRNLRLKVVMKACLRR
;
A
#
# COMPACT_ATOMS: atom_id res chain seq x y z
N MET A 1 10.07 -28.23 -12.45
CA MET A 1 10.25 -26.80 -12.09
C MET A 1 10.71 -25.98 -13.29
N GLU A 2 11.78 -26.38 -13.99
CA GLU A 2 12.43 -25.63 -15.10
C GLU A 2 11.53 -25.05 -16.22
N SER A 3 10.32 -25.57 -16.43
CA SER A 3 9.36 -25.03 -17.43
C SER A 3 8.76 -23.68 -17.04
N GLY A 4 8.46 -23.46 -15.75
CA GLY A 4 7.79 -22.24 -15.27
C GLY A 4 8.64 -20.99 -15.46
N ASN A 5 9.93 -21.08 -15.08
CA ASN A 5 10.88 -19.97 -15.18
C ASN A 5 11.07 -19.50 -16.64
N LYS A 6 10.97 -20.40 -17.62
CA LYS A 6 11.10 -20.06 -19.06
C LYS A 6 9.88 -19.28 -19.58
N LEU A 7 8.67 -19.61 -19.13
CA LEU A 7 7.44 -18.88 -19.47
C LEU A 7 7.40 -17.49 -18.82
N ARG A 8 7.85 -17.42 -17.56
CA ARG A 8 7.95 -16.19 -16.76
C ARG A 8 8.91 -15.18 -17.38
N GLU A 9 10.16 -15.60 -17.63
CA GLU A 9 11.22 -14.77 -18.23
C GLU A 9 10.87 -14.30 -19.65
N SER A 10 10.18 -15.12 -20.44
CA SER A 10 9.68 -14.72 -21.77
C SER A 10 8.61 -13.63 -21.71
N SER A 11 7.74 -13.67 -20.70
CA SER A 11 6.69 -12.66 -20.50
C SER A 11 7.27 -11.34 -20.01
N ARG A 12 8.26 -11.43 -19.11
CA ARG A 12 8.99 -10.30 -18.52
C ARG A 12 9.68 -9.44 -19.60
N LYS A 13 10.56 -10.03 -20.41
CA LYS A 13 11.35 -9.32 -21.44
C LYS A 13 10.50 -8.55 -22.45
N LYS A 14 9.39 -9.13 -22.87
CA LYS A 14 8.45 -8.52 -23.82
C LYS A 14 7.73 -7.27 -23.29
N ILE A 15 7.78 -7.06 -21.97
CA ILE A 15 7.27 -5.83 -21.36
C ILE A 15 8.45 -4.93 -20.95
N GLU A 16 9.59 -5.46 -20.49
CA GLU A 16 10.83 -4.69 -20.23
C GLU A 16 11.23 -3.72 -21.38
N GLU A 17 10.89 -4.04 -22.64
CA GLU A 17 11.19 -3.25 -23.84
C GLU A 17 10.43 -1.89 -23.98
N LEU A 18 9.36 -1.66 -23.22
CA LEU A 18 8.34 -0.62 -23.53
C LEU A 18 8.35 0.72 -22.73
N LEU A 19 9.14 0.91 -21.67
CA LEU A 19 9.30 2.17 -20.87
C LEU A 19 10.70 2.28 -20.21
N ILE A 20 11.78 1.88 -20.89
CA ILE A 20 13.14 2.21 -20.41
C ILE A 20 13.45 3.68 -20.74
N GLU A 21 12.82 4.61 -20.03
CA GLU A 21 13.08 6.04 -20.19
C GLU A 21 12.84 6.83 -18.87
N GLY A 22 13.92 7.34 -18.26
CA GLY A 22 13.89 8.24 -17.10
C GLY A 22 14.02 7.58 -15.70
N ASN A 23 15.17 7.74 -15.03
CA ASN A 23 15.39 7.29 -13.64
C ASN A 23 16.60 8.02 -13.00
N HIS A 24 16.77 7.95 -11.65
CA HIS A 24 17.82 8.55 -10.76
C HIS A 24 17.56 9.94 -10.14
N LYS A 25 18.08 10.31 -8.94
CA LYS A 25 18.64 9.60 -7.73
C LYS A 25 18.75 10.57 -6.51
N ARG A 26 18.95 10.01 -5.30
CA ARG A 26 19.72 10.41 -4.06
C ARG A 26 20.24 11.88 -3.90
N SER A 27 20.47 12.46 -2.70
CA SER A 27 21.21 11.87 -1.55
C SER A 27 21.21 12.68 -0.21
N ASP A 28 21.20 11.95 0.92
CA ASP A 28 21.85 12.09 2.26
C ASP A 28 22.57 13.35 2.83
N ARG A 29 22.47 13.49 4.19
CA ARG A 29 23.50 13.91 5.21
C ARG A 29 23.87 15.42 5.39
N SER A 30 24.42 15.94 6.52
CA SER A 30 24.66 15.44 7.92
C SER A 30 25.18 16.50 8.95
N GLN A 31 24.83 16.34 10.26
CA GLN A 31 25.69 16.39 11.50
C GLN A 31 26.58 17.61 11.93
N SER A 32 26.51 18.03 13.24
CA SER A 32 27.61 18.40 14.23
C SER A 32 27.08 19.28 15.41
N ARG A 33 27.34 19.16 16.74
CA ARG A 33 28.52 18.99 17.67
C ARG A 33 29.13 20.31 18.26
N SER A 34 29.21 20.50 19.61
CA SER A 34 30.34 21.14 20.38
C SER A 34 30.23 21.18 21.94
N ARG A 35 31.29 21.64 22.66
CA ARG A 35 31.69 21.55 24.12
C ARG A 35 30.98 22.56 25.09
N ASN A 36 31.27 22.77 26.41
CA ASN A 36 32.36 22.41 27.37
C ASN A 36 31.91 22.39 28.89
N ASN A 37 32.84 22.36 29.88
CA ASN A 37 32.65 21.85 31.27
C ASN A 37 33.24 22.75 32.43
N SER A 38 33.03 22.36 33.71
CA SER A 38 33.77 22.69 35.00
C SER A 38 33.57 24.07 35.68
N SER A 39 33.75 24.35 37.00
CA SER A 39 33.96 23.58 38.28
C SER A 39 33.69 24.45 39.58
N LYS A 40 34.08 24.02 40.82
CA LYS A 40 33.57 24.46 42.17
C LYS A 40 34.55 25.23 43.14
N THR A 41 34.02 25.67 44.31
CA THR A 41 34.64 26.00 45.65
C THR A 41 35.01 27.48 45.95
N ASN A 42 35.03 28.05 47.18
CA ASN A 42 34.60 27.58 48.53
C ASN A 42 34.26 28.71 49.58
N ILE A 43 33.54 28.30 50.65
CA ILE A 43 33.45 28.73 52.10
C ILE A 43 34.28 29.97 52.59
N ASN A 44 33.88 30.84 53.54
CA ASN A 44 32.79 30.86 54.56
C ASN A 44 31.89 32.15 54.48
N THR A 45 31.42 32.97 55.46
CA THR A 45 31.50 33.21 56.96
C THR A 45 30.24 34.04 57.37
N SER A 46 29.91 34.61 58.56
CA SER A 46 30.42 34.84 59.94
C SER A 46 29.25 35.23 60.93
N GLU A 47 29.51 35.67 62.18
CA GLU A 47 28.51 35.77 63.29
C GLU A 47 28.15 37.18 63.85
N THR A 48 27.01 37.25 64.56
CA THR A 48 26.70 38.03 65.81
C THR A 48 25.43 38.92 65.81
N ILE A 49 24.24 38.37 65.54
CA ILE A 49 22.95 38.86 66.09
C ILE A 49 21.96 37.69 66.15
N ASN A 50 21.39 37.35 67.32
CA ASN A 50 20.45 36.21 67.44
C ASN A 50 19.05 36.59 67.97
N ASP A 51 18.90 37.26 69.11
CA ASP A 51 17.57 37.34 69.77
C ASP A 51 16.61 38.41 69.20
N GLU A 52 17.06 39.66 69.02
CA GLU A 52 16.30 40.64 68.21
C GLU A 52 16.11 40.14 66.78
N VAL A 53 17.13 39.44 66.27
CA VAL A 53 17.10 38.81 64.94
C VAL A 53 16.03 37.73 64.86
N ASN A 54 15.71 36.98 65.91
CA ASN A 54 14.67 35.95 65.88
C ASN A 54 13.26 36.56 65.72
N VAL A 55 12.99 37.69 66.39
CA VAL A 55 11.72 38.43 66.27
C VAL A 55 11.63 39.18 64.93
N LEU A 56 12.73 39.77 64.46
CA LEU A 56 12.79 40.43 63.14
C LEU A 56 12.80 39.41 61.99
N GLN A 57 13.36 38.22 62.19
CA GLN A 57 13.25 37.09 61.27
C GLN A 57 11.81 36.62 61.22
N THR A 58 11.17 36.20 62.31
CA THR A 58 9.76 35.74 62.26
C THR A 58 8.82 36.75 61.58
N LYS A 59 8.96 38.06 61.87
CA LYS A 59 8.22 39.13 61.17
C LYS A 59 8.55 39.28 59.67
N ARG A 60 9.78 38.97 59.24
CA ARG A 60 10.25 39.02 57.84
C ARG A 60 10.03 37.71 57.07
N TRP A 61 9.99 36.58 57.78
CA TRP A 61 9.82 35.23 57.24
C TRP A 61 8.35 34.89 57.01
N LEU A 62 7.41 35.38 57.84
CA LEU A 62 5.97 35.17 57.60
C LEU A 62 5.52 35.68 56.21
N PRO A 63 5.83 36.93 55.77
CA PRO A 63 5.56 37.38 54.40
C PRO A 63 6.43 36.69 53.33
N ALA A 64 7.59 36.14 53.69
CA ALA A 64 8.42 35.39 52.76
C ALA A 64 7.83 34.01 52.46
N ASN A 65 7.26 33.34 53.47
CA ASN A 65 6.61 32.03 53.35
C ASN A 65 5.33 32.12 52.53
N SER A 66 4.45 33.10 52.78
CA SER A 66 3.25 33.28 51.93
C SER A 66 3.66 33.55 50.47
N LYS A 67 4.72 34.33 50.24
CA LYS A 67 5.28 34.59 48.89
C LYS A 67 6.00 33.37 48.29
N ILE A 68 6.31 32.35 49.07
CA ILE A 68 6.76 31.03 48.58
C ILE A 68 5.55 30.16 48.23
N GLU A 69 4.51 30.15 49.07
CA GLU A 69 3.24 29.44 48.83
C GLU A 69 2.52 29.95 47.56
N ASP A 70 2.43 31.26 47.36
CA ASP A 70 1.96 31.91 46.11
C ASP A 70 2.77 31.48 44.88
N ARG A 71 4.05 31.13 45.05
CA ARG A 71 4.92 30.66 43.96
C ARG A 71 4.79 29.15 43.75
N LEU A 72 4.58 28.37 44.80
CA LEU A 72 4.35 26.93 44.72
C LEU A 72 3.02 26.64 44.03
N THR A 73 1.92 27.25 44.46
CA THR A 73 0.61 27.13 43.80
C THR A 73 0.66 27.59 42.33
N LYS A 74 1.44 28.64 42.01
CA LYS A 74 1.68 29.10 40.63
C LYS A 74 2.60 28.19 39.81
N ILE A 75 3.39 27.32 40.44
CA ILE A 75 4.15 26.24 39.78
C ILE A 75 3.24 25.03 39.56
N GLU A 76 2.43 24.66 40.55
CA GLU A 76 1.49 23.55 40.52
C GLU A 76 0.45 23.71 39.40
N ASN A 77 -0.21 24.87 39.32
CA ASN A 77 -1.11 25.21 38.21
C ASN A 77 -0.43 25.14 36.81
N LYS A 78 0.88 25.41 36.73
CA LYS A 78 1.63 25.25 35.47
C LYS A 78 1.93 23.78 35.17
N ILE A 79 2.25 22.97 36.19
CA ILE A 79 2.45 21.52 36.05
C ILE A 79 1.15 20.86 35.57
N ASP A 80 -0.01 21.24 36.11
CA ASP A 80 -1.32 20.77 35.65
C ASP A 80 -1.61 21.17 34.20
N THR A 81 -1.26 22.40 33.81
CA THR A 81 -1.45 22.90 32.44
C THR A 81 -0.57 22.13 31.45
N LEU A 82 0.73 22.03 31.72
CA LEU A 82 1.68 21.22 30.95
C LEU A 82 1.27 19.74 30.90
N SER A 83 0.71 19.20 31.98
CA SER A 83 0.25 17.81 32.02
C SER A 83 -0.95 17.57 31.10
N LYS A 84 -1.85 18.55 30.93
CA LYS A 84 -2.96 18.51 29.97
C LYS A 84 -2.44 18.58 28.54
N GLU A 85 -1.60 19.57 28.24
CA GLU A 85 -0.93 19.73 26.93
C GLU A 85 -0.18 18.44 26.52
N ILE A 86 0.52 17.79 27.45
CA ILE A 86 1.23 16.52 27.20
C ILE A 86 0.26 15.37 26.88
N GLN A 87 -0.93 15.27 27.48
CA GLN A 87 -1.90 14.25 27.07
C GLN A 87 -2.57 14.59 25.73
N GLU A 88 -2.78 15.88 25.45
CA GLU A 88 -3.34 16.38 24.19
C GLU A 88 -2.42 16.06 23.00
N PHE A 89 -1.15 16.49 23.04
CA PHE A 89 -0.14 16.12 22.03
C PHE A 89 0.03 14.60 21.89
N LYS A 90 -0.06 13.84 22.99
CA LYS A 90 -0.02 12.37 22.97
C LYS A 90 -1.26 11.73 22.34
N SER A 91 -2.39 12.43 22.28
CA SER A 91 -3.58 12.01 21.54
C SER A 91 -3.46 12.33 20.05
N GLU A 92 -2.97 13.52 19.69
CA GLU A 92 -2.70 13.93 18.31
C GLU A 92 -1.63 13.04 17.65
N LEU A 93 -0.55 12.72 18.36
CA LEU A 93 0.49 11.82 17.84
C LEU A 93 -0.04 10.40 17.57
N LYS A 94 -1.11 9.96 18.25
CA LYS A 94 -1.78 8.68 17.97
C LYS A 94 -2.68 8.76 16.74
N THR A 95 -3.46 9.83 16.58
CA THR A 95 -4.32 10.00 15.39
C THR A 95 -3.47 10.17 14.14
N LEU A 96 -2.47 11.06 14.16
CA LEU A 96 -1.53 11.26 13.05
C LEU A 96 -0.77 9.97 12.66
N LEU A 97 -0.42 9.13 13.62
CA LEU A 97 0.20 7.82 13.33
C LEU A 97 -0.79 6.85 12.67
N SER A 98 -2.02 6.76 13.19
CA SER A 98 -3.10 5.96 12.60
C SER A 98 -3.40 6.40 11.18
N ASP A 99 -3.59 7.70 10.95
CA ASP A 99 -3.94 8.26 9.65
C ASP A 99 -2.82 8.07 8.62
N LYS A 100 -1.55 8.19 9.04
CA LYS A 100 -0.40 7.87 8.20
C LYS A 100 -0.34 6.38 7.80
N ILE A 101 -0.69 5.48 8.71
CA ILE A 101 -0.77 4.03 8.42
C ILE A 101 -1.92 3.75 7.45
N ASN A 102 -3.11 4.30 7.71
CA ASN A 102 -4.29 4.14 6.87
C ASN A 102 -4.08 4.69 5.45
N LEU A 103 -3.46 5.86 5.32
CA LEU A 103 -3.08 6.45 4.04
C LEU A 103 -2.06 5.56 3.30
N SER A 104 -1.05 5.05 4.00
CA SER A 104 -0.05 4.14 3.41
C SER A 104 -0.67 2.83 2.89
N LEU A 105 -1.66 2.28 3.61
CA LEU A 105 -2.41 1.10 3.18
C LEU A 105 -3.28 1.41 1.96
N SER A 106 -4.02 2.52 1.97
CA SER A 106 -4.87 2.96 0.85
C SER A 106 -4.07 3.21 -0.44
N VAL A 107 -2.88 3.83 -0.33
CA VAL A 107 -1.95 4.02 -1.45
C VAL A 107 -1.42 2.67 -1.97
N LYS A 108 -1.09 1.73 -1.09
CA LYS A 108 -0.67 0.38 -1.49
C LYS A 108 -1.79 -0.39 -2.21
N GLU A 109 -3.02 -0.34 -1.69
CA GLU A 109 -4.16 -1.04 -2.29
C GLU A 109 -4.56 -0.46 -3.66
N SER A 110 -4.62 0.87 -3.78
CA SER A 110 -4.94 1.54 -5.05
C SER A 110 -3.86 1.30 -6.12
N PHE A 111 -2.58 1.28 -5.74
CA PHE A 111 -1.48 0.86 -6.61
C PHE A 111 -1.66 -0.58 -7.12
N ILE A 112 -1.88 -1.54 -6.21
CA ILE A 112 -2.11 -2.95 -6.59
C ILE A 112 -3.34 -3.09 -7.49
N ALA A 113 -4.41 -2.35 -7.22
CA ALA A 113 -5.63 -2.39 -8.00
C ALA A 113 -5.42 -1.92 -9.45
N ASP A 114 -4.61 -0.88 -9.68
CA ASP A 114 -4.31 -0.42 -11.05
C ASP A 114 -3.36 -1.38 -11.80
N VAL A 115 -2.32 -1.90 -11.14
CA VAL A 115 -1.46 -2.97 -11.69
C VAL A 115 -2.31 -4.16 -12.12
N VAL A 116 -3.21 -4.65 -11.26
CA VAL A 116 -4.16 -5.74 -11.56
C VAL A 116 -5.07 -5.40 -12.74
N LYS A 117 -5.61 -4.17 -12.78
CA LYS A 117 -6.52 -3.66 -13.82
C LYS A 117 -5.85 -3.49 -15.18
N ASN A 118 -4.55 -3.21 -15.24
CA ASN A 118 -3.84 -3.03 -16.50
C ASN A 118 -3.18 -4.33 -16.98
N VAL A 119 -2.53 -5.09 -16.08
CA VAL A 119 -1.99 -6.43 -16.42
C VAL A 119 -3.09 -7.36 -16.92
N SER A 120 -4.27 -7.39 -16.31
CA SER A 120 -5.38 -8.25 -16.78
C SER A 120 -5.86 -7.93 -18.21
N LYS A 121 -5.81 -6.65 -18.65
CA LYS A 121 -6.12 -6.24 -20.03
C LYS A 121 -5.04 -6.63 -21.02
N LEU A 122 -3.78 -6.68 -20.60
CA LEU A 122 -2.66 -7.12 -21.43
C LEU A 122 -2.67 -8.65 -21.55
N LEU A 123 -2.76 -9.33 -20.41
CA LEU A 123 -2.69 -10.78 -20.30
C LEU A 123 -3.79 -11.50 -21.09
N ILE A 124 -5.03 -10.99 -21.09
CA ILE A 124 -6.14 -11.60 -21.86
C ILE A 124 -5.92 -11.56 -23.39
N LYS A 125 -5.04 -10.68 -23.89
CA LYS A 125 -4.65 -10.62 -25.31
C LYS A 125 -3.60 -11.69 -25.67
N VAL A 126 -2.88 -12.21 -24.67
CA VAL A 126 -1.82 -13.22 -24.82
C VAL A 126 -2.36 -14.62 -24.53
N SER A 127 -3.08 -14.77 -23.41
CA SER A 127 -3.69 -16.02 -23.01
C SER A 127 -5.07 -15.78 -22.37
N ILE A 128 -6.09 -16.46 -22.89
CA ILE A 128 -7.44 -16.45 -22.31
C ILE A 128 -7.55 -17.33 -21.06
N TYR A 129 -6.61 -18.26 -20.84
CA TYR A 129 -6.54 -19.13 -19.66
C TYR A 129 -5.10 -19.15 -19.12
N PRO A 130 -4.58 -18.01 -18.62
CA PRO A 130 -3.20 -17.92 -18.18
C PRO A 130 -2.97 -18.77 -16.92
N THR A 131 -1.82 -19.45 -16.90
CA THR A 131 -1.27 -20.12 -15.73
C THR A 131 -0.83 -19.12 -14.66
N LYS A 132 -0.52 -19.62 -13.46
CA LYS A 132 0.01 -18.80 -12.36
C LYS A 132 1.32 -18.11 -12.73
N ASP A 133 2.16 -18.79 -13.51
CA ASP A 133 3.51 -18.34 -13.86
C ASP A 133 3.47 -17.30 -14.99
N GLU A 134 2.60 -17.47 -15.99
CA GLU A 134 2.29 -16.43 -16.99
C GLU A 134 1.69 -15.18 -16.31
N CYS A 135 0.79 -15.36 -15.33
CA CYS A 135 0.28 -14.24 -14.53
C CYS A 135 1.40 -13.53 -13.76
N CYS A 136 2.37 -14.27 -13.23
CA CYS A 136 3.50 -13.72 -12.48
C CYS A 136 4.44 -12.93 -13.41
N GLY A 137 4.91 -13.53 -14.50
CA GLY A 137 5.77 -12.89 -15.49
C GLY A 137 5.15 -11.68 -16.20
N ALA A 138 3.83 -11.67 -16.39
CA ALA A 138 3.11 -10.51 -16.93
C ALA A 138 3.00 -9.34 -15.92
N VAL A 139 2.93 -9.62 -14.61
CA VAL A 139 3.03 -8.59 -13.58
C VAL A 139 4.46 -8.09 -13.45
N GLU A 140 5.44 -9.00 -13.41
CA GLU A 140 6.87 -8.67 -13.35
C GLU A 140 7.26 -7.74 -14.47
N GLY A 141 6.97 -8.14 -15.72
CA GLY A 141 7.21 -7.31 -16.88
C GLY A 141 6.56 -5.93 -16.74
N TYR A 142 5.28 -5.85 -16.36
CA TYR A 142 4.60 -4.57 -16.16
C TYR A 142 5.24 -3.71 -15.06
N LEU A 143 5.72 -4.30 -13.96
CA LEU A 143 6.32 -3.59 -12.84
C LEU A 143 7.76 -3.16 -13.10
N LEU A 144 8.61 -4.04 -13.66
CA LEU A 144 9.96 -3.69 -14.12
C LEU A 144 9.96 -2.53 -15.10
N LEU A 145 8.83 -2.37 -15.79
CA LEU A 145 8.59 -1.33 -16.77
C LEU A 145 8.04 -0.03 -16.16
N ASN A 146 6.78 -0.05 -15.72
CA ASN A 146 6.07 1.15 -15.25
C ASN A 146 6.62 1.66 -13.90
N HIS A 147 7.21 0.75 -13.11
CA HIS A 147 7.55 0.96 -11.71
C HIS A 147 8.90 0.31 -11.37
N ALA A 148 9.89 0.45 -12.27
CA ALA A 148 11.20 -0.21 -12.17
C ALA A 148 11.85 -0.07 -10.78
N SER A 149 11.76 1.14 -10.20
CA SER A 149 12.27 1.51 -8.87
C SER A 149 11.50 0.92 -7.68
N PHE A 150 10.28 0.40 -7.90
CA PHE A 150 9.55 -0.42 -6.92
C PHE A 150 10.01 -1.88 -7.03
N PHE A 151 10.06 -2.42 -8.25
CA PHE A 151 10.42 -3.82 -8.49
C PHE A 151 11.88 -4.13 -8.13
N SER A 152 12.81 -3.20 -8.34
CA SER A 152 14.25 -3.38 -8.07
C SER A 152 14.61 -3.58 -6.58
N ASN A 153 13.66 -3.48 -5.65
CA ASN A 153 13.89 -3.66 -4.22
C ASN A 153 13.64 -5.09 -3.73
N PHE A 154 13.07 -5.96 -4.57
CA PHE A 154 12.76 -7.35 -4.22
C PHE A 154 13.89 -8.29 -4.64
N THR A 155 14.21 -9.28 -3.80
CA THR A 155 14.84 -10.51 -4.29
C THR A 155 13.80 -11.38 -5.01
N GLU A 156 14.24 -12.47 -5.67
CA GLU A 156 13.33 -13.37 -6.37
C GLU A 156 12.29 -14.02 -5.42
N ASP A 157 12.74 -14.46 -4.23
CA ASP A 157 11.85 -15.05 -3.22
C ASP A 157 10.91 -14.02 -2.57
N ASP A 158 11.43 -12.82 -2.24
CA ASP A 158 10.60 -11.72 -1.70
C ASP A 158 9.49 -11.33 -2.69
N TRP A 159 9.84 -11.25 -3.98
CA TRP A 159 8.89 -10.94 -5.05
C TRP A 159 7.82 -12.03 -5.18
N ILE A 160 8.24 -13.31 -5.23
CA ILE A 160 7.30 -14.44 -5.34
C ILE A 160 6.34 -14.44 -4.14
N SER A 161 6.84 -14.21 -2.93
CA SER A 161 6.01 -14.07 -1.72
C SER A 161 5.01 -12.91 -1.86
N PHE A 162 5.50 -11.70 -2.16
CA PHE A 162 4.69 -10.50 -2.32
C PHE A 162 3.59 -10.67 -3.37
N TYR A 163 3.91 -11.21 -4.54
CA TYR A 163 2.93 -11.50 -5.61
C TYR A 163 1.85 -12.47 -5.14
N ASN A 164 2.22 -13.56 -4.45
CA ASN A 164 1.28 -14.58 -3.96
C ASN A 164 0.25 -13.99 -2.99
N GLU A 165 0.72 -13.22 -2.00
CA GLU A 165 -0.14 -12.61 -0.98
C GLU A 165 -0.99 -11.46 -1.52
N ASN A 166 -0.36 -10.52 -2.23
CA ASN A 166 -0.93 -9.20 -2.49
C ASN A 166 -1.68 -9.13 -3.84
N ILE A 167 -1.17 -9.81 -4.88
CA ILE A 167 -1.59 -9.61 -6.28
C ILE A 167 -2.35 -10.81 -6.84
N HIS A 168 -1.84 -12.03 -6.69
CA HIS A 168 -2.28 -13.22 -7.42
C HIS A 168 -3.80 -13.49 -7.31
N LYS A 169 -4.34 -13.39 -6.09
CA LYS A 169 -5.77 -13.58 -5.79
C LYS A 169 -6.66 -12.52 -6.44
N GLN A 170 -6.16 -11.29 -6.58
CA GLN A 170 -6.87 -10.16 -7.20
C GLN A 170 -6.82 -10.26 -8.73
N LEU A 171 -5.63 -10.50 -9.28
CA LEU A 171 -5.42 -10.68 -10.73
C LEU A 171 -6.25 -11.85 -11.27
N THR A 172 -6.29 -12.98 -10.57
CA THR A 172 -7.09 -14.16 -10.98
C THR A 172 -8.59 -13.85 -11.04
N LYS A 173 -9.11 -13.03 -10.11
CA LYS A 173 -10.51 -12.55 -10.18
C LYS A 173 -10.71 -11.61 -11.38
N GLN A 174 -9.81 -10.67 -11.58
CA GLN A 174 -9.94 -9.65 -12.63
C GLN A 174 -9.84 -10.26 -14.03
N VAL A 175 -8.88 -11.16 -14.28
CA VAL A 175 -8.77 -11.92 -15.54
C VAL A 175 -10.03 -12.74 -15.82
N ARG A 176 -10.62 -13.38 -14.79
CA ARG A 176 -11.90 -14.10 -14.92
C ARG A 176 -13.05 -13.16 -15.31
N SER A 177 -13.10 -11.96 -14.72
CA SER A 177 -14.10 -10.93 -15.05
C SER A 177 -13.96 -10.44 -16.50
N VAL A 178 -12.74 -10.04 -16.90
CA VAL A 178 -12.42 -9.58 -18.25
C VAL A 178 -12.72 -10.66 -19.31
N ARG A 179 -12.41 -11.93 -19.02
CA ARG A 179 -12.81 -13.07 -19.87
C ARG A 179 -14.33 -13.24 -19.96
N GLY A 180 -15.06 -13.01 -18.87
CA GLY A 180 -16.52 -13.00 -18.85
C GLY A 180 -17.08 -11.93 -19.80
N THR A 181 -16.60 -10.69 -19.70
CA THR A 181 -16.97 -9.59 -20.60
C THR A 181 -16.64 -9.91 -22.06
N LEU A 182 -15.45 -10.48 -22.33
CA LEU A 182 -15.07 -10.92 -23.67
C LEU A 182 -16.02 -12.01 -24.21
N SER A 183 -16.35 -13.01 -23.39
CA SER A 183 -17.28 -14.09 -23.76
C SER A 183 -18.69 -13.57 -24.07
N SER A 184 -19.21 -12.60 -23.31
CA SER A 184 -20.51 -11.98 -23.60
C SER A 184 -20.48 -11.23 -24.93
N LYS A 185 -19.47 -10.36 -25.13
CA LYS A 185 -19.32 -9.58 -26.38
C LYS A 185 -19.11 -10.47 -27.61
N SER A 186 -18.30 -11.53 -27.50
CA SER A 186 -18.12 -12.50 -28.58
C SER A 186 -19.41 -13.25 -28.90
N ARG A 187 -20.20 -13.63 -27.89
CA ARG A 187 -21.54 -14.22 -28.08
C ARG A 187 -22.48 -13.22 -28.77
N GLU A 188 -22.57 -11.99 -28.30
CA GLU A 188 -23.40 -10.93 -28.89
C GLU A 188 -23.03 -10.66 -30.35
N ALA A 189 -21.74 -10.55 -30.68
CA ALA A 189 -21.26 -10.41 -32.05
C ALA A 189 -21.59 -11.63 -32.93
N ILE A 190 -21.43 -12.85 -32.40
CA ILE A 190 -21.76 -14.09 -33.14
C ILE A 190 -23.26 -14.16 -33.44
N PHE A 191 -24.14 -13.86 -32.49
CA PHE A 191 -25.58 -13.81 -32.76
C PHE A 191 -25.93 -12.67 -33.73
N SER A 192 -25.42 -11.45 -33.51
CA SER A 192 -25.68 -10.31 -34.41
C SER A 192 -25.24 -10.53 -35.87
N ILE A 193 -24.27 -11.39 -36.14
CA ILE A 193 -23.79 -11.70 -37.50
C ILE A 193 -24.48 -12.95 -38.09
N PHE A 194 -24.87 -13.91 -37.26
CA PHE A 194 -25.30 -15.24 -37.70
C PHE A 194 -26.68 -15.68 -37.19
N GLU A 195 -27.52 -14.77 -36.69
CA GLU A 195 -28.82 -15.09 -36.03
C GLU A 195 -29.70 -16.01 -36.89
N SER A 196 -29.86 -15.69 -38.18
CA SER A 196 -30.64 -16.46 -39.16
C SER A 196 -30.03 -17.82 -39.53
N HIS A 197 -28.75 -18.04 -39.21
CA HIS A 197 -28.01 -19.26 -39.51
C HIS A 197 -27.85 -20.17 -38.28
N LEU A 198 -27.91 -19.61 -37.07
CA LEU A 198 -27.83 -20.34 -35.82
C LEU A 198 -29.19 -20.98 -35.47
N PRO A 199 -29.24 -22.25 -35.04
CA PRO A 199 -30.46 -22.79 -34.45
C PRO A 199 -30.76 -22.06 -33.13
N PRO A 200 -32.03 -21.73 -32.82
CA PRO A 200 -32.37 -21.08 -31.55
C PRO A 200 -32.08 -22.00 -30.36
N ILE A 201 -31.78 -21.39 -29.21
CA ILE A 201 -31.63 -22.08 -27.92
C ILE A 201 -32.12 -21.18 -26.79
N ASN A 202 -32.92 -21.76 -25.88
CA ASN A 202 -33.41 -21.07 -24.69
C ASN A 202 -32.28 -20.93 -23.65
N THR A 203 -32.23 -19.83 -22.90
CA THR A 203 -31.31 -19.68 -21.75
C THR A 203 -31.55 -20.73 -20.67
N ASN A 204 -32.78 -21.25 -20.59
CA ASN A 204 -33.21 -22.26 -19.63
C ASN A 204 -33.09 -23.70 -20.19
N ALA A 205 -32.44 -23.88 -21.35
CA ALA A 205 -32.34 -25.19 -22.02
C ALA A 205 -31.57 -26.22 -21.19
N GLY A 206 -32.12 -27.43 -21.08
CA GLY A 206 -31.53 -28.52 -20.32
C GLY A 206 -30.27 -29.09 -20.97
N LEU A 207 -29.45 -29.82 -20.20
CA LEU A 207 -28.18 -30.41 -20.66
C LEU A 207 -28.32 -31.23 -21.95
N SER A 208 -29.42 -31.98 -22.10
CA SER A 208 -29.73 -32.76 -23.30
C SER A 208 -30.00 -31.88 -24.53
N GLU A 209 -30.69 -30.76 -24.36
CA GLU A 209 -31.02 -29.81 -25.42
C GLU A 209 -29.77 -29.03 -25.86
N VAL A 210 -28.97 -28.55 -24.91
CA VAL A 210 -27.65 -27.97 -25.15
C VAL A 210 -26.75 -28.96 -25.91
N ALA A 211 -26.80 -30.25 -25.56
CA ALA A 211 -26.03 -31.30 -26.23
C ALA A 211 -26.57 -31.69 -27.63
N LYS A 212 -27.87 -31.49 -27.91
CA LYS A 212 -28.44 -31.58 -29.26
C LYS A 212 -28.03 -30.38 -30.11
N TRP A 213 -28.18 -29.16 -29.56
CA TRP A 213 -27.79 -27.90 -30.18
C TRP A 213 -26.30 -27.87 -30.59
N LYS A 214 -25.40 -28.26 -29.66
CA LYS A 214 -23.95 -28.39 -29.93
C LYS A 214 -23.59 -29.37 -31.05
N ARG A 215 -24.45 -30.35 -31.37
CA ARG A 215 -24.23 -31.31 -32.47
C ARG A 215 -24.70 -30.79 -33.84
N ASN A 216 -25.54 -29.76 -33.89
CA ASN A 216 -26.17 -29.24 -35.10
C ASN A 216 -25.14 -28.83 -36.17
N LEU A 217 -25.37 -29.22 -37.42
CA LEU A 217 -24.46 -28.95 -38.53
C LEU A 217 -24.33 -27.46 -38.86
N ARG A 218 -25.42 -26.67 -38.73
CA ARG A 218 -25.37 -25.21 -38.98
C ARG A 218 -24.42 -24.50 -38.03
N LEU A 219 -24.48 -24.84 -36.74
CA LEU A 219 -23.56 -24.33 -35.71
C LEU A 219 -22.09 -24.68 -36.05
N LYS A 220 -21.82 -25.91 -36.52
CA LYS A 220 -20.48 -26.33 -36.96
C LYS A 220 -19.98 -25.56 -38.19
N VAL A 221 -20.86 -25.18 -39.12
CA VAL A 221 -20.53 -24.34 -40.27
C VAL A 221 -20.20 -22.91 -39.82
N VAL A 222 -21.03 -22.29 -38.98
CA VAL A 222 -20.79 -20.95 -38.42
C VAL A 222 -19.46 -20.91 -37.65
N MET A 223 -19.20 -21.88 -36.77
CA MET A 223 -17.93 -21.97 -36.03
C MET A 223 -16.71 -22.12 -36.97
N LYS A 224 -16.83 -22.87 -38.07
CA LYS A 224 -15.77 -22.95 -39.10
C LYS A 224 -15.58 -21.64 -39.88
N ALA A 225 -16.61 -20.82 -40.04
CA ALA A 225 -16.50 -19.50 -40.65
C ALA A 225 -15.81 -18.49 -39.72
N CYS A 226 -16.14 -18.52 -38.41
CA CYS A 226 -15.49 -17.69 -37.40
C CYS A 226 -13.98 -17.97 -37.25
N LEU A 227 -13.54 -19.22 -37.48
CA LEU A 227 -12.12 -19.63 -37.45
C LEU A 227 -11.35 -19.37 -38.76
N ARG A 228 -11.94 -18.66 -39.72
CA ARG A 228 -11.37 -18.33 -41.04
C ARG A 228 -11.34 -16.82 -41.32
N ARG A 229 -11.56 -16.00 -40.30
CA ARG A 229 -11.41 -14.54 -40.29
C ARG A 229 -10.38 -14.15 -39.23
#